data_AF-A0A9D5JBC9-F1
#
_entry.id   AF-A0A9D5JBC9-F1
#
_cell.length_a   1.000
_cell.length_b   1.000
_cell.length_c   1.000
_cell.angle_alpha   90.00
_cell.angle_beta   90.00
_cell.angle_gamma   90.00
#
_symmetry.space_group_name_H-M   'P 1'
#
loop_
_entity.id
_entity.type
_entity.pdbx_description
1 polymer ?
#
loop_
_entity_poly.entity_id
_entity_poly.type
_entity_poly.pdbx_seq_one_letter_code
_entity_poly.pdbx_strand_id
1 'polypeptide(L)'
;MSQRLALLMVFGMLAAAAAVVFLAISLDPQLYAPGAGTLERHLPEHARVHRVERRLPLVARRALEPRNFLRKLYSVIAFAIVGFFAAPLIPRPARLRWDTALIAGFSLVIEIAQKLTGADETYASNLFDIACGALGGVIGALIWNALRRPTALDAAER
;
A
#
# COMPACT_ATOMS: atom_id res chain seq x y z
N MET A 1 -18.71 -25.26 1.49
CA MET A 1 -18.07 -24.05 2.05
C MET A 1 -18.76 -22.81 1.49
N SER A 2 -19.21 -21.86 2.30
CA SER A 2 -19.95 -20.69 1.77
C SER A 2 -19.01 -19.74 1.00
N GLN A 3 -19.50 -19.09 -0.04
CA GLN A 3 -18.73 -18.11 -0.83
C GLN A 3 -18.13 -16.99 0.03
N ARG A 4 -18.85 -16.57 1.08
CA ARG A 4 -18.36 -15.59 2.07
C ARG A 4 -17.16 -16.11 2.86
N LEU A 5 -17.17 -17.38 3.28
CA LEU A 5 -16.05 -17.98 4.00
C LEU A 5 -14.81 -18.07 3.11
N ALA A 6 -14.97 -18.43 1.83
CA ALA A 6 -13.86 -18.43 0.88
C ALA A 6 -13.23 -17.04 0.72
N LEU A 7 -14.05 -15.99 0.58
CA LEU A 7 -13.56 -14.61 0.45
C LEU A 7 -12.85 -14.13 1.72
N LEU A 8 -13.38 -14.46 2.90
CA LEU A 8 -12.73 -14.12 4.18
C LEU A 8 -11.36 -14.79 4.32
N MET A 9 -11.24 -16.06 3.92
CA MET A 9 -9.95 -16.76 3.95
C MET A 9 -8.96 -16.17 2.95
N VAL A 10 -9.38 -15.88 1.71
CA VAL A 10 -8.53 -15.23 0.70
C VAL A 10 -8.05 -13.87 1.19
N PHE A 11 -8.96 -13.04 1.69
CA PHE A 11 -8.62 -11.74 2.29
C PHE A 11 -7.62 -11.91 3.44
N GLY A 12 -7.88 -12.83 4.38
CA GLY A 12 -7.00 -13.08 5.52
C GLY A 12 -5.60 -13.53 5.09
N MET A 13 -5.49 -14.42 4.11
CA MET A 13 -4.20 -14.86 3.56
C MET A 13 -3.45 -13.71 2.87
N LEU A 14 -4.14 -12.90 2.07
CA LEU A 14 -3.52 -11.75 1.40
C LEU A 14 -3.06 -10.68 2.39
N ALA A 15 -3.87 -10.39 3.40
CA ALA A 15 -3.49 -9.47 4.47
C ALA A 15 -2.28 -10.01 5.24
N ALA A 16 -2.29 -11.28 5.65
CA ALA A 16 -1.15 -11.88 6.33
C ALA A 16 0.12 -11.85 5.47
N ALA A 17 0.03 -12.20 4.19
CA ALA A 17 1.15 -12.14 3.26
C ALA A 17 1.69 -10.71 3.11
N ALA A 18 0.80 -9.71 2.98
CA ALA A 18 1.20 -8.31 2.94
C ALA A 18 1.93 -7.91 4.23
N ALA A 19 1.39 -8.23 5.41
CA ALA A 19 2.05 -7.93 6.69
C ALA A 19 3.45 -8.58 6.79
N VAL A 20 3.60 -9.85 6.40
CA VAL A 20 4.89 -10.55 6.42
C VAL A 20 5.89 -9.88 5.48
N VAL A 21 5.47 -9.56 4.25
CA VAL A 21 6.32 -8.88 3.28
C VAL A 21 6.74 -7.52 3.80
N PHE A 22 5.83 -6.71 4.35
CA PHE A 22 6.16 -5.42 4.94
C PHE A 22 7.13 -5.52 6.12
N LEU A 23 6.89 -6.49 7.01
CA LEU A 23 7.78 -6.71 8.16
C LEU A 23 9.18 -7.13 7.69
N ALA A 24 9.27 -8.05 6.72
CA ALA A 24 10.54 -8.47 6.13
C ALA A 24 11.29 -7.30 5.47
N ILE A 25 10.60 -6.42 4.75
CA ILE A 25 11.19 -5.23 4.12
C ILE A 25 11.70 -4.24 5.15
N SER A 26 10.97 -4.06 6.24
CA SER A 26 11.37 -3.14 7.30
C SER A 26 12.56 -3.66 8.12
N LEU A 27 12.66 -4.98 8.28
CA LEU A 27 13.79 -5.62 8.97
C LEU A 27 15.04 -5.71 8.09
N ASP A 28 14.88 -6.04 6.81
CA ASP A 28 15.97 -6.05 5.83
C ASP A 28 15.62 -5.21 4.61
N PRO A 29 16.00 -3.92 4.64
CA PRO A 29 15.80 -3.02 3.52
C PRO A 29 16.58 -3.42 2.25
N GLN A 30 17.52 -4.37 2.28
CA GLN A 30 18.22 -4.89 1.09
C GLN A 30 17.41 -5.95 0.35
N LEU A 31 16.50 -6.66 1.04
CA LEU A 31 15.63 -7.67 0.43
C LEU A 31 14.76 -7.08 -0.69
N TYR A 32 14.45 -5.78 -0.59
CA TYR A 32 13.47 -5.13 -1.45
C TYR A 32 14.03 -4.40 -2.66
N ALA A 33 15.29 -4.00 -2.57
CA ALA A 33 15.96 -3.34 -3.68
C ALA A 33 17.36 -3.93 -3.84
N PRO A 34 17.46 -5.23 -4.19
CA PRO A 34 18.73 -5.82 -4.52
C PRO A 34 19.32 -5.04 -5.70
N GLY A 35 20.44 -4.36 -5.46
CA GLY A 35 21.06 -3.48 -6.45
C GLY A 35 20.58 -2.03 -6.47
N ALA A 36 19.81 -1.54 -5.49
CA ALA A 36 19.57 -0.09 -5.34
C ALA A 36 20.89 0.69 -5.26
N GLY A 37 21.87 0.19 -4.51
CA GLY A 37 23.22 0.77 -4.48
C GLY A 37 23.98 0.64 -5.81
N THR A 38 23.53 -0.22 -6.73
CA THR A 38 24.06 -0.32 -8.10
C THR A 38 23.36 0.68 -9.03
N LEU A 39 22.05 0.89 -8.86
CA LEU A 39 21.27 1.89 -9.59
C LEU A 39 21.72 3.32 -9.23
N GLU A 40 22.01 3.59 -7.96
CA GLU A 40 22.59 4.85 -7.48
C GLU A 40 23.95 5.15 -8.13
N ARG A 41 24.75 4.11 -8.39
CA ARG A 41 26.05 4.24 -9.07
C ARG A 41 25.95 4.56 -10.55
N HIS A 42 24.83 4.22 -11.20
CA HIS A 42 24.61 4.44 -12.65
C HIS A 42 23.70 5.63 -12.95
N LEU A 43 23.09 6.24 -11.93
CA LEU A 43 22.33 7.47 -12.10
C LEU A 43 23.28 8.63 -12.43
N PRO A 44 23.07 9.34 -13.57
CA PRO A 44 23.92 10.45 -13.96
C PRO A 44 23.99 11.51 -12.86
N GLU A 45 25.12 12.22 -12.72
CA GLU A 45 25.31 13.24 -11.65
C GLU A 45 24.23 14.33 -11.63
N HIS A 46 23.57 14.59 -12.75
CA HIS A 46 22.46 15.53 -12.88
C HIS A 46 21.10 14.95 -12.48
N ALA A 47 20.97 13.62 -12.44
CA ALA A 47 19.83 12.91 -11.85
C ALA A 47 20.01 12.67 -10.34
N ARG A 48 21.25 12.81 -9.81
CA ARG A 48 21.44 13.02 -8.37
C ARG A 48 20.84 14.38 -8.04
N VAL A 49 19.71 14.37 -7.34
CA VAL A 49 18.80 15.48 -7.12
C VAL A 49 19.42 16.56 -6.21
N HIS A 50 20.58 17.11 -6.56
CA HIS A 50 21.30 18.07 -5.70
C HIS A 50 20.78 19.51 -5.80
N ARG A 51 19.83 19.80 -6.73
CA ARG A 51 19.38 21.18 -6.99
C ARG A 51 17.97 21.52 -6.52
N VAL A 52 17.02 20.56 -6.50
CA VAL A 52 15.65 20.77 -5.97
C VAL A 52 15.58 20.56 -4.45
N GLU A 53 16.48 19.74 -3.93
CA GLU A 53 16.59 19.38 -2.53
C GLU A 53 16.71 20.58 -1.57
N ARG A 54 17.41 21.66 -1.95
CA ARG A 54 17.70 22.80 -1.05
C ARG A 54 16.48 23.54 -0.50
N ARG A 55 15.29 23.37 -1.08
CA ARG A 55 14.06 24.03 -0.62
C ARG A 55 13.04 23.11 0.05
N LEU A 56 13.28 21.80 0.08
CA LEU A 56 12.37 20.84 0.68
C LEU A 56 12.77 20.56 2.14
N PRO A 57 11.79 20.44 3.07
CA PRO A 57 12.08 19.98 4.43
C PRO A 57 12.78 18.62 4.37
N LEU A 58 13.73 18.39 5.28
CA LEU A 58 14.55 17.16 5.36
C LEU A 58 13.74 15.86 5.23
N VAL A 59 12.50 15.88 5.73
CA VAL A 59 11.54 14.77 5.65
C VAL A 59 11.12 14.46 4.21
N ALA A 60 10.83 15.49 3.40
CA ALA A 60 10.44 15.32 2.01
C ALA A 60 11.61 14.85 1.14
N ARG A 61 12.86 15.22 1.48
CA ARG A 61 14.04 14.69 0.80
C ARG A 61 14.19 13.19 0.99
N ARG A 62 14.11 12.71 2.23
CA ARG A 62 14.18 11.28 2.53
C ARG A 62 13.05 10.51 1.86
N ALA A 63 11.84 11.08 1.81
CA ALA A 63 10.70 10.46 1.13
C ALA A 63 10.91 10.28 -0.39
N LEU A 64 11.67 11.19 -1.02
CA LEU A 64 11.94 11.18 -2.47
C LEU A 64 13.18 10.37 -2.86
N GLU A 65 13.94 9.82 -1.90
CA GLU A 65 14.99 8.87 -2.24
C GLU A 65 14.39 7.69 -3.02
N PRO A 66 14.97 7.29 -4.17
CA PRO A 66 14.36 6.29 -5.06
C PRO A 66 13.93 5.01 -4.35
N ARG A 67 14.71 4.58 -3.35
CA ARG A 67 14.42 3.44 -2.50
C ARG A 67 13.15 3.62 -1.67
N ASN A 68 13.00 4.77 -1.02
CA ASN A 68 11.84 5.07 -0.20
C ASN A 68 10.60 5.25 -1.07
N PHE A 69 10.73 5.95 -2.20
CA PHE A 69 9.65 6.10 -3.17
C PHE A 69 9.15 4.75 -3.67
N LEU A 70 10.04 3.86 -4.10
CA LEU A 70 9.67 2.51 -4.54
C LEU A 70 8.94 1.77 -3.42
N ARG A 71 9.51 1.72 -2.21
CA ARG A 71 8.88 1.09 -1.04
C ARG A 71 7.44 1.57 -0.82
N LYS A 72 7.21 2.89 -0.87
CA LYS A 72 5.87 3.45 -0.70
C LYS A 72 4.95 3.16 -1.88
N LEU A 73 5.45 3.16 -3.13
CA LEU A 73 4.66 2.80 -4.31
C LEU A 73 4.14 1.37 -4.21
N TYR A 74 5.01 0.42 -3.88
CA TYR A 74 4.60 -0.96 -3.69
C TYR A 74 3.65 -1.14 -2.51
N SER A 75 3.78 -0.31 -1.46
CA SER A 75 2.85 -0.27 -0.35
C SER A 75 1.42 0.03 -0.83
N VAL A 76 1.27 1.07 -1.65
CA VAL A 76 -0.03 1.42 -2.27
C VAL A 76 -0.58 0.27 -3.11
N ILE A 77 0.25 -0.41 -3.90
CA ILE A 77 -0.16 -1.54 -4.74
C ILE A 77 -0.63 -2.71 -3.88
N ALA A 78 0.14 -3.09 -2.86
CA ALA A 78 -0.22 -4.18 -1.94
C ALA A 78 -1.54 -3.89 -1.22
N PHE A 79 -1.71 -2.68 -0.70
CA PHE A 79 -2.94 -2.25 -0.05
C PHE A 79 -4.12 -2.15 -1.02
N ALA A 80 -3.90 -1.80 -2.29
CA ALA A 80 -4.93 -1.84 -3.32
C ALA A 80 -5.40 -3.27 -3.63
N ILE A 81 -4.49 -4.23 -3.68
CA ILE A 81 -4.84 -5.65 -3.83
C ILE A 81 -5.67 -6.11 -2.63
N VAL A 82 -5.22 -5.85 -1.40
CA VAL A 82 -5.94 -6.25 -0.19
C VAL A 82 -7.34 -5.60 -0.14
N GLY A 83 -7.44 -4.29 -0.43
CA GLY A 83 -8.72 -3.58 -0.52
C GLY A 83 -9.65 -4.16 -1.58
N PHE A 84 -9.14 -4.48 -2.77
CA PHE A 84 -9.94 -5.12 -3.83
C PHE A 84 -10.60 -6.42 -3.37
N PHE A 85 -9.89 -7.25 -2.60
CA PHE A 85 -10.44 -8.50 -2.05
C PHE A 85 -11.31 -8.29 -0.80
N ALA A 86 -11.15 -7.18 -0.09
CA ALA A 86 -12.01 -6.78 1.02
C ALA A 86 -13.36 -6.19 0.55
N ALA A 87 -13.36 -5.48 -0.58
CA ALA A 87 -14.53 -4.86 -1.19
C ALA A 87 -15.82 -5.74 -1.24
N PRO A 88 -15.78 -7.04 -1.63
CA PRO A 88 -16.97 -7.90 -1.58
C PRO A 88 -17.51 -8.20 -0.18
N LEU A 89 -16.69 -8.07 0.86
CA LEU A 89 -17.09 -8.29 2.25
C LEU A 89 -17.91 -7.11 2.79
N ILE A 90 -17.84 -5.96 2.13
CA ILE A 90 -18.43 -4.71 2.59
C ILE A 90 -19.70 -4.38 1.76
N PRO A 91 -20.80 -3.99 2.41
CA PRO A 91 -22.00 -3.51 1.72
C PRO A 91 -21.71 -2.37 0.76
N ARG A 92 -22.30 -2.43 -0.43
CA ARG A 92 -22.11 -1.46 -1.53
C ARG A 92 -22.22 0.03 -1.12
N PRO A 93 -23.23 0.48 -0.33
CA PRO A 93 -23.39 1.91 -0.02
C PRO A 93 -22.27 2.48 0.85
N ALA A 94 -21.57 1.64 1.61
CA ALA A 94 -20.54 2.07 2.54
C ALA A 94 -19.14 1.55 2.17
N ARG A 95 -19.00 0.90 1.00
CA ARG A 95 -17.80 0.20 0.56
C ARG A 95 -16.55 1.07 0.58
N LEU A 96 -16.58 2.21 -0.11
CA LEU A 96 -15.42 3.10 -0.17
C LEU A 96 -14.94 3.51 1.21
N ARG A 97 -15.86 3.96 2.08
CA ARG A 97 -15.53 4.43 3.43
C ARG A 97 -14.95 3.32 4.30
N TRP A 98 -15.61 2.16 4.35
CA TRP A 98 -15.17 1.06 5.21
C TRP A 98 -13.91 0.38 4.69
N ASP A 99 -13.74 0.24 3.38
CA ASP A 99 -12.55 -0.36 2.80
C ASP A 99 -11.34 0.54 3.06
N THR A 100 -11.49 1.86 2.84
CA THR A 100 -10.48 2.86 3.21
C THR A 100 -10.10 2.76 4.69
N ALA A 101 -11.10 2.73 5.59
CA ALA A 101 -10.86 2.65 7.03
C ALA A 101 -10.20 1.33 7.46
N LEU A 102 -10.63 0.21 6.87
CA LEU A 102 -10.09 -1.12 7.14
C LEU A 102 -8.61 -1.19 6.74
N ILE A 103 -8.28 -0.77 5.52
CA ILE A 103 -6.91 -0.85 5.02
C ILE A 103 -6.00 0.19 5.68
N ALA A 104 -6.49 1.39 5.99
CA ALA A 104 -5.76 2.36 6.81
C ALA A 104 -5.48 1.82 8.23
N GLY A 105 -6.47 1.19 8.85
CA GLY A 105 -6.31 0.53 10.16
C GLY A 105 -5.31 -0.63 10.11
N PHE A 106 -5.35 -1.43 9.05
CA PHE A 106 -4.38 -2.51 8.83
C PHE A 106 -2.95 -1.96 8.67
N SER A 107 -2.77 -0.88 7.91
CA SER A 107 -1.47 -0.20 7.79
C SER A 107 -0.99 0.38 9.12
N LEU A 108 -1.88 0.95 9.94
CA LEU A 108 -1.54 1.41 11.29
C LEU A 108 -1.06 0.26 12.19
N VAL A 109 -1.65 -0.92 12.09
CA VAL A 109 -1.22 -2.10 12.86
C VAL A 109 0.18 -2.55 12.44
N ILE A 110 0.48 -2.57 11.14
CA ILE A 110 1.83 -2.87 10.63
C ILE A 110 2.85 -1.90 11.20
N GLU A 111 2.52 -0.60 11.22
CA GLU A 111 3.39 0.45 11.76
C GLU A 111 3.69 0.26 13.25
N ILE A 112 2.66 -0.06 14.05
CA ILE A 112 2.81 -0.37 15.47
C ILE A 112 3.74 -1.58 15.65
N ALA A 113 3.55 -2.63 14.84
CA ALA A 113 4.40 -3.82 14.89
C ALA A 113 5.87 -3.49 14.54
N GLN A 114 6.10 -2.70 13.50
CA GLN A 114 7.44 -2.24 13.09
C GLN A 114 8.12 -1.46 14.23
N LYS A 115 7.39 -0.55 14.89
CA LYS A 115 7.93 0.19 16.04
C LYS A 115 8.29 -0.70 17.22
N LEU A 116 7.47 -1.70 17.53
CA LEU A 116 7.76 -2.68 18.58
C LEU A 116 8.98 -3.55 18.25
N THR A 117 9.27 -3.77 16.97
CA THR A 117 10.47 -4.50 16.51
C THR A 117 11.73 -3.62 16.38
N GLY A 118 11.66 -2.34 16.77
CA GLY A 118 12.83 -1.44 16.79
C GLY A 118 13.10 -0.72 15.47
N ALA A 119 12.13 -0.62 14.55
CA ALA A 119 12.30 0.17 13.34
C ALA A 119 12.36 1.68 13.67
N ASP A 120 13.47 2.33 13.32
CA ASP A 120 13.67 3.77 13.51
C ASP A 120 13.06 4.61 12.37
N GLU A 121 11.73 4.57 12.26
CA GLU A 121 11.00 5.50 11.40
C GLU A 121 10.49 6.74 12.16
N THR A 122 10.44 7.88 11.47
CA THR A 122 9.91 9.15 11.99
C THR A 122 8.39 9.18 11.88
N TYR A 123 7.68 9.84 12.80
CA TYR A 123 6.21 9.99 12.75
C TYR A 123 5.62 10.41 11.39
N ALA A 124 6.34 11.24 10.62
CA ALA A 124 5.91 11.65 9.29
C ALA A 124 5.96 10.51 8.24
N SER A 125 6.93 9.60 8.35
CA SER A 125 7.00 8.40 7.49
C SER A 125 5.83 7.46 7.77
N ASN A 126 5.52 7.28 9.05
CA ASN A 126 4.45 6.44 9.57
C ASN A 126 3.08 6.94 9.08
N LEU A 127 2.85 8.25 9.18
CA LEU A 127 1.62 8.87 8.67
C LEU A 127 1.47 8.67 7.16
N PHE A 128 2.58 8.70 6.43
CA PHE A 128 2.58 8.46 4.99
C PHE A 128 2.21 7.01 4.66
N ASP A 129 2.69 6.02 5.43
CA ASP A 129 2.30 4.62 5.23
C ASP A 129 0.80 4.40 5.45
N ILE A 130 0.25 4.99 6.51
CA ILE A 130 -1.19 4.94 6.78
C ILE A 130 -1.98 5.58 5.63
N ALA A 131 -1.50 6.71 5.09
CA ALA A 131 -2.10 7.35 3.93
C ALA A 131 -2.02 6.47 2.67
N CYS A 132 -0.91 5.74 2.47
CA CYS A 132 -0.79 4.72 1.42
C CYS A 132 -1.80 3.58 1.60
N GLY A 133 -2.02 3.14 2.84
CA GLY A 133 -3.07 2.17 3.19
C GLY A 133 -4.46 2.67 2.83
N ALA A 134 -4.81 3.89 3.26
CA ALA A 134 -6.08 4.52 2.91
C ALA A 134 -6.26 4.63 1.39
N LEU A 135 -5.24 5.11 0.68
CA LEU A 135 -5.26 5.26 -0.78
C LEU A 135 -5.42 3.91 -1.48
N GLY A 136 -4.70 2.88 -1.03
CA GLY A 136 -4.85 1.51 -1.52
C GLY A 136 -6.27 1.00 -1.35
N GLY A 137 -6.86 1.16 -0.16
CA GLY A 137 -8.26 0.78 0.09
C GLY A 137 -9.26 1.47 -0.85
N VAL A 138 -9.10 2.78 -1.09
CA VAL A 138 -9.92 3.51 -2.07
C VAL A 138 -9.77 2.91 -3.47
N ILE A 139 -8.53 2.71 -3.95
CA ILE A 139 -8.26 2.20 -5.29
C ILE A 139 -8.86 0.79 -5.45
N GLY A 140 -8.64 -0.10 -4.48
CA GLY A 140 -9.18 -1.46 -4.50
C GLY A 140 -10.71 -1.48 -4.60
N ALA A 141 -11.39 -0.70 -3.76
CA ALA A 141 -12.84 -0.54 -3.80
C ALA A 141 -13.35 0.00 -5.15
N LEU A 142 -12.64 0.98 -5.74
CA LEU A 142 -13.00 1.57 -7.04
C LEU A 142 -12.86 0.54 -8.17
N ILE A 143 -11.75 -0.20 -8.21
CA ILE A 143 -11.53 -1.26 -9.21
C ILE A 143 -12.63 -2.32 -9.10
N TRP A 144 -12.93 -2.77 -7.88
CA TRP A 144 -14.00 -3.74 -7.65
C TRP A 144 -15.36 -3.23 -8.13
N ASN A 145 -15.69 -1.97 -7.82
CA ASN A 145 -16.93 -1.34 -8.26
C ASN A 145 -17.00 -1.22 -9.79
N ALA A 146 -15.89 -0.90 -10.45
CA ALA A 146 -15.81 -0.79 -11.91
C ALA A 146 -16.05 -2.14 -12.59
N LEU A 147 -15.42 -3.22 -12.09
CA LEU A 147 -15.60 -4.57 -12.63
C LEU A 147 -16.99 -5.17 -12.36
N ARG A 148 -17.71 -4.66 -11.35
CA ARG A 148 -19.05 -5.13 -10.96
C ARG A 148 -20.17 -4.18 -11.40
N ARG A 149 -19.91 -3.24 -12.30
CA ARG A 149 -20.99 -2.47 -12.93
C ARG A 149 -21.76 -3.45 -13.83
N PRO A 150 -23.09 -3.57 -13.68
CA PRO A 150 -23.88 -4.30 -14.66
C PRO A 150 -23.61 -3.67 -16.02
N THR A 151 -23.26 -4.49 -16.99
CA THR A 151 -23.06 -4.04 -18.36
C THR A 151 -24.42 -3.62 -18.94
N ALA A 152 -24.41 -2.77 -19.98
CA ALA A 152 -25.64 -2.41 -20.68
C ALA A 152 -26.38 -3.65 -21.23
N LEU A 153 -25.65 -4.75 -21.46
CA LEU A 153 -26.19 -6.05 -21.86
C LEU A 153 -26.98 -6.72 -20.72
N ASP A 154 -26.48 -6.69 -19.49
CA ASP A 154 -27.17 -7.26 -18.30
C ASP A 154 -28.49 -6.54 -17.96
N ALA A 155 -28.65 -5.29 -18.40
CA ALA A 155 -29.85 -4.49 -18.21
C ALA A 155 -30.92 -4.74 -19.28
N ALA A 156 -30.54 -5.27 -20.45
CA ALA A 156 -31.45 -5.58 -21.56
C ALA A 156 -32.10 -6.97 -21.43
N GLU A 157 -31.54 -7.85 -20.59
CA GLU A 157 -32.05 -9.21 -20.33
C GLU A 157 -33.02 -9.28 -19.13
N ARG A 158 -33.39 -8.15 -18.51
CA ARG A 158 -34.38 -8.08 -17.41
C ARG A 158 -35.61 -7.32 -17.84
#